data_AF-A0A552CEJ2-F1
#
_entry.id   AF-A0A552CEJ2-F1
#
_cell.length_a   1.000
_cell.length_b   1.000
_cell.length_c   1.000
_cell.angle_alpha   90.00
_cell.angle_beta   90.00
_cell.angle_gamma   90.00
#
_symmetry.space_group_name_H-M   'P 1'
#
loop_
_entity.id
_entity.type
_entity.pdbx_description
1 polymer ?
#
loop_
_entity_poly.entity_id
_entity_poly.type
_entity_poly.pdbx_seq_one_letter_code
_entity_poly.pdbx_strand_id
1 'polypeptide(L)'
;MQIFTTIPGLRTFLADYRHDHSIALVPTMGALHKGHASLIRRAVTEAEVTVVSIFVNPLQFGPTEDFSRYPRSLDSDRQLCESLGVAAIFAPSAETLGIGDSEEITAVVPPISLTSGLCGAFRPGHFQGVATIVTRLFNIIAPTIAYFGEKDAQQLAIIRQLVRDLNLAIEIRACATVRETSGLAVSSRNQYLSATEREKATIIAQSLQLALESFRLGERQREKLLAIVQKNLDRVAEFRCQYLDLVHPQSLQPIEQIETGGLLAIAGSIGQTRLIDNIILRQRRAVIAIDGPAGAGKSTVTRLVAEKLGLTYLDTGAMYRAVTWLVVNSGLDLSAEAAIAELLSLAKIEIIPADNPENVTIVKINGQDVTLEIRSPAITSQVSRIAAQKAVRQQLVTLQRQMGMSGGIVVEGRDIGTNVFPEAELKIFLTATPEERARRRLKDLEAQGNGGISLAELTQEIEKRDYLDSNRSLAPLRKAADAIEVNTDHLSITEVTEKIIALYHQGEENQWRSL
;
A
#
# COMPACT_ATOMS: atom_id res chain seq x y z
N MET A 1 18.11 -18.54 8.97
CA MET A 1 18.43 -17.10 8.97
C MET A 1 19.95 -16.92 9.05
N GLN A 2 20.54 -16.02 8.25
CA GLN A 2 21.98 -15.70 8.28
C GLN A 2 22.22 -14.26 8.77
N ILE A 3 23.38 -13.96 9.34
CA ILE A 3 23.76 -12.61 9.80
C ILE A 3 24.97 -12.16 9.00
N PHE A 4 24.88 -10.97 8.40
CA PHE A 4 25.94 -10.36 7.64
C PHE A 4 26.35 -9.03 8.27
N THR A 5 27.65 -8.85 8.45
CA THR A 5 28.26 -7.59 8.90
C THR A 5 28.99 -6.87 7.78
N THR A 6 29.19 -7.51 6.62
CA THR A 6 29.93 -6.95 5.47
C THR A 6 29.07 -6.89 4.21
N ILE A 7 29.32 -5.89 3.37
CA ILE A 7 28.61 -5.70 2.09
C ILE A 7 28.84 -6.87 1.12
N PRO A 8 30.09 -7.40 0.92
CA PRO A 8 30.30 -8.52 0.01
C PRO A 8 29.57 -9.79 0.44
N GLY A 9 29.53 -10.09 1.74
CA GLY A 9 28.84 -11.27 2.27
C GLY A 9 27.35 -11.23 1.97
N LEU A 10 26.68 -10.11 2.29
CA LEU A 10 25.26 -9.94 2.02
C LEU A 10 24.95 -9.99 0.52
N ARG A 11 25.75 -9.32 -0.31
CA ARG A 11 25.54 -9.31 -1.77
C ARG A 11 25.69 -10.69 -2.40
N THR A 12 26.62 -11.49 -1.89
CA THR A 12 26.81 -12.88 -2.35
C THR A 12 25.58 -13.72 -2.01
N PHE A 13 25.07 -13.61 -0.78
CA PHE A 13 23.84 -14.29 -0.37
C PHE A 13 22.61 -13.86 -1.18
N LEU A 14 22.48 -12.57 -1.47
CA LEU A 14 21.35 -12.05 -2.23
C LEU A 14 21.42 -12.34 -3.73
N ALA A 15 22.59 -12.68 -4.28
CA ALA A 15 22.75 -12.95 -5.70
C ALA A 15 21.85 -14.12 -6.17
N ASP A 16 21.64 -15.11 -5.31
CA ASP A 16 20.81 -16.30 -5.59
C ASP A 16 19.31 -15.97 -5.75
N TYR A 17 18.88 -14.77 -5.33
CA TYR A 17 17.46 -14.39 -5.28
C TYR A 17 17.08 -13.28 -6.28
N ARG A 18 18.04 -12.50 -6.79
CA ARG A 18 17.78 -11.25 -7.51
C ARG A 18 16.97 -11.35 -8.80
N HIS A 19 17.01 -12.49 -9.49
CA HIS A 19 16.40 -12.62 -10.82
C HIS A 19 14.91 -12.97 -10.76
N ASP A 20 14.51 -13.84 -9.82
CA ASP A 20 13.17 -14.41 -9.80
C ASP A 20 12.39 -14.16 -8.50
N HIS A 21 13.04 -13.61 -7.46
CA HIS A 21 12.42 -13.49 -6.15
C HIS A 21 12.20 -12.03 -5.73
N SER A 22 11.13 -11.85 -4.98
CA SER A 22 10.85 -10.63 -4.24
C SER A 22 11.76 -10.51 -3.01
N ILE A 23 12.53 -9.43 -2.95
CA ILE A 23 13.42 -9.12 -1.82
C ILE A 23 12.79 -7.96 -1.04
N ALA A 24 12.36 -8.24 0.19
CA ALA A 24 11.86 -7.24 1.12
C ALA A 24 12.98 -6.70 2.01
N LEU A 25 12.96 -5.39 2.27
CA LEU A 25 13.81 -4.72 3.26
C LEU A 25 12.96 -4.13 4.39
N VAL A 26 13.31 -4.44 5.63
CA VAL A 26 12.84 -3.73 6.83
C VAL A 26 14.04 -3.02 7.47
N PRO A 27 14.23 -1.71 7.21
CA PRO A 27 15.35 -0.99 7.80
C PRO A 27 15.05 -0.55 9.24
N THR A 28 15.96 -0.85 10.17
CA THR A 28 15.79 -0.55 11.60
C THR A 28 17.09 -0.07 12.25
N MET A 29 16.98 0.53 13.42
CA MET A 29 18.13 0.82 14.30
C MET A 29 18.37 -0.26 15.36
N GLY A 30 17.67 -1.40 15.30
CA GLY A 30 17.67 -2.42 16.36
C GLY A 30 16.74 -2.10 17.53
N ALA A 31 16.94 -2.78 18.66
CA ALA A 31 16.06 -2.76 19.82
C ALA A 31 14.61 -3.04 19.42
N LEU A 32 14.42 -4.20 18.76
CA LEU A 32 13.20 -4.54 18.08
C LEU A 32 12.04 -4.73 19.07
N HIS A 33 10.84 -4.40 18.62
CA HIS A 33 9.63 -4.40 19.44
C HIS A 33 8.42 -4.78 18.59
N LYS A 34 7.22 -4.82 19.18
CA LYS A 34 5.97 -5.24 18.50
C LYS A 34 5.68 -4.47 17.21
N GLY A 35 6.02 -3.17 17.16
CA GLY A 35 6.03 -2.37 15.93
C GLY A 35 6.89 -3.00 14.82
N HIS A 36 8.19 -3.16 15.04
CA HIS A 36 9.10 -3.83 14.09
C HIS A 36 8.63 -5.24 13.72
N ALA A 37 8.13 -6.02 14.68
CA ALA A 37 7.60 -7.36 14.43
C ALA A 37 6.40 -7.34 13.45
N SER A 38 5.58 -6.28 13.47
CA SER A 38 4.48 -6.09 12.50
C SER A 38 5.00 -5.87 11.08
N LEU A 39 6.01 -5.01 10.91
CA LEU A 39 6.67 -4.78 9.62
C LEU A 39 7.29 -6.07 9.08
N ILE A 40 8.01 -6.81 9.95
CA ILE A 40 8.67 -8.07 9.59
C ILE A 40 7.65 -9.13 9.17
N ARG A 41 6.56 -9.31 9.94
CA ARG A 41 5.50 -10.27 9.56
C ARG A 41 4.90 -9.95 8.20
N ARG A 42 4.63 -8.66 7.94
CA ARG A 42 4.09 -8.23 6.65
C ARG A 42 5.08 -8.51 5.51
N ALA A 43 6.36 -8.18 5.71
CA ALA A 43 7.43 -8.46 4.76
C ALA A 43 7.57 -9.96 4.45
N VAL A 44 7.61 -10.82 5.47
CA VAL A 44 7.73 -12.27 5.30
C VAL A 44 6.50 -12.88 4.64
N THR A 45 5.32 -12.28 4.82
CA THR A 45 4.08 -12.75 4.18
C THR A 45 4.01 -12.33 2.71
N GLU A 46 4.53 -11.16 2.36
CA GLU A 46 4.38 -10.55 1.03
C GLU A 46 5.59 -10.77 0.11
N ALA A 47 6.74 -11.19 0.63
CA ALA A 47 7.97 -11.39 -0.13
C ALA A 47 8.66 -12.71 0.20
N GLU A 48 9.37 -13.26 -0.78
CA GLU A 48 10.06 -14.55 -0.68
C GLU A 48 11.32 -14.47 0.18
N VAL A 49 12.01 -13.33 0.16
CA VAL A 49 13.24 -13.11 0.94
C VAL A 49 13.13 -11.82 1.71
N THR A 50 13.08 -11.91 3.04
CA THR A 50 13.08 -10.73 3.92
C THR A 50 14.45 -10.49 4.52
N VAL A 51 14.98 -9.28 4.32
CA VAL A 51 16.19 -8.76 4.95
C VAL A 51 15.82 -7.69 5.98
N VAL A 52 16.31 -7.84 7.21
CA VAL A 52 16.20 -6.80 8.25
C VAL A 52 17.57 -6.13 8.41
N SER A 53 17.66 -4.81 8.24
CA SER A 53 18.88 -4.09 8.61
C SER A 53 18.80 -3.59 10.04
N ILE A 54 19.90 -3.74 10.78
CA ILE A 54 20.05 -3.27 12.16
C ILE A 54 21.28 -2.36 12.19
N PHE A 55 21.05 -1.05 12.14
CA PHE A 55 22.13 -0.08 12.14
C PHE A 55 21.70 1.22 12.84
N VAL A 56 22.34 1.53 13.97
CA VAL A 56 22.17 2.81 14.66
C VAL A 56 22.96 3.87 13.88
N ASN A 57 22.29 4.53 12.94
CA ASN A 57 22.88 5.51 12.04
C ASN A 57 23.36 6.76 12.79
N PRO A 58 24.67 7.07 12.86
CA PRO A 58 25.14 8.28 13.54
C PRO A 58 24.73 9.58 12.82
N LEU A 59 24.58 9.56 11.48
CA LEU A 59 24.30 10.75 10.67
C LEU A 59 22.92 11.36 10.94
N GLN A 60 22.01 10.60 11.55
CA GLN A 60 20.65 11.07 11.85
C GLN A 60 20.48 11.50 13.31
N PHE A 61 21.56 11.57 14.10
CA PHE A 61 21.53 12.09 15.47
C PHE A 61 22.23 13.44 15.55
N GLY A 62 21.57 14.39 16.21
CA GLY A 62 22.20 15.65 16.59
C GLY A 62 23.23 15.46 17.73
N PRO A 63 24.15 16.43 17.96
CA PRO A 63 25.18 16.32 19.00
C PRO A 63 24.65 16.10 20.43
N THR A 64 23.44 16.59 20.71
CA THR A 64 22.78 16.50 22.02
C THR A 64 21.73 15.38 22.10
N GLU A 65 21.59 14.57 21.04
CA GLU A 65 20.62 13.49 21.00
C GLU A 65 21.16 12.19 21.64
N ASP A 66 20.31 11.16 21.68
CA ASP A 66 20.53 9.94 22.46
C ASP A 66 21.42 8.89 21.77
N PHE A 67 22.29 9.26 20.83
CA PHE A 67 23.11 8.30 20.06
C PHE A 67 23.94 7.34 20.95
N SER A 68 24.60 7.89 21.98
CA SER A 68 25.43 7.10 22.89
C SER A 68 24.61 6.19 23.78
N ARG A 69 23.36 6.58 24.11
CA ARG A 69 22.44 5.86 25.00
C ARG A 69 21.45 4.96 24.27
N TYR A 70 21.42 5.01 22.93
CA TYR A 70 20.47 4.23 22.14
C TYR A 70 20.65 2.72 22.42
N PRO A 71 19.56 1.97 22.69
CA PRO A 71 19.65 0.54 23.01
C PRO A 71 20.27 -0.26 21.87
N ARG A 72 21.18 -1.16 22.22
CA ARG A 72 21.82 -2.09 21.29
C ARG A 72 21.73 -3.49 21.89
N SER A 73 20.90 -4.34 21.30
CA SER A 73 20.61 -5.69 21.80
C SER A 73 20.51 -6.69 20.63
N LEU A 74 21.63 -6.88 19.93
CA LEU A 74 21.64 -7.67 18.70
C LEU A 74 21.17 -9.11 18.91
N ASP A 75 21.46 -9.72 20.07
CA ASP A 75 21.02 -11.09 20.36
C ASP A 75 19.50 -11.23 20.50
N SER A 76 18.84 -10.29 21.19
CA SER A 76 17.37 -10.31 21.29
C SER A 76 16.71 -9.99 19.96
N ASP A 77 17.30 -9.05 19.21
CA ASP A 77 16.82 -8.67 17.88
C ASP A 77 16.91 -9.86 16.92
N ARG A 78 18.04 -10.59 16.97
CA ARG A 78 18.27 -11.84 16.23
C ARG A 78 17.19 -12.87 16.53
N GLN A 79 16.94 -13.16 17.81
CA GLN A 79 15.95 -14.17 18.21
C GLN A 79 14.55 -13.83 17.69
N LEU A 80 14.16 -12.56 17.75
CA LEU A 80 12.88 -12.11 17.21
C LEU A 80 12.83 -12.29 15.69
N CYS A 81 13.84 -11.85 14.95
CA CYS A 81 13.94 -12.04 13.50
C CYS A 81 13.86 -13.52 13.10
N GLU A 82 14.54 -14.40 13.82
CA GLU A 82 14.54 -15.85 13.59
C GLU A 82 13.14 -16.43 13.78
N SER A 83 12.45 -16.07 14.87
CA SER A 83 11.09 -16.54 15.16
C SER A 83 10.04 -16.08 14.13
N LEU A 84 10.32 -15.00 13.40
CA LEU A 84 9.42 -14.42 12.41
C LEU A 84 9.72 -14.87 10.97
N GLY A 85 10.74 -15.70 10.75
CA GLY A 85 11.08 -16.22 9.43
C GLY A 85 11.94 -15.27 8.58
N VAL A 86 12.71 -14.37 9.19
CA VAL A 86 13.64 -13.51 8.46
C VAL A 86 14.73 -14.35 7.79
N ALA A 87 15.04 -14.05 6.53
CA ALA A 87 16.07 -14.77 5.78
C ALA A 87 17.48 -14.31 6.19
N ALA A 88 17.70 -12.99 6.25
CA ALA A 88 18.97 -12.40 6.62
C ALA A 88 18.86 -11.15 7.50
N ILE A 89 19.80 -11.00 8.43
CA ILE A 89 20.05 -9.74 9.15
C ILE A 89 21.30 -9.09 8.56
N PHE A 90 21.21 -7.81 8.22
CA PHE A 90 22.36 -6.99 7.89
C PHE A 90 22.68 -6.04 9.05
N ALA A 91 23.76 -6.31 9.77
CA ALA A 91 24.19 -5.54 10.95
C ALA A 91 25.61 -4.95 10.72
N PRO A 92 25.75 -3.97 9.81
CA PRO A 92 27.06 -3.40 9.49
C PRO A 92 27.59 -2.47 10.58
N SER A 93 28.91 -2.30 10.61
CA SER A 93 29.53 -1.18 11.34
C SER A 93 29.38 0.14 10.55
N ALA A 94 29.60 1.28 11.23
CA ALA A 94 29.66 2.58 10.57
C ALA A 94 30.72 2.59 9.46
N GLU A 95 31.91 2.05 9.75
CA GLU A 95 33.01 1.88 8.79
C GLU A 95 32.59 1.03 7.57
N THR A 96 31.87 -0.08 7.78
CA THR A 96 31.36 -0.92 6.68
C THR A 96 30.45 -0.13 5.74
N LEU A 97 29.66 0.80 6.28
CA LEU A 97 28.82 1.68 5.48
C LEU A 97 29.56 2.89 4.93
N GLY A 98 30.87 3.02 5.14
CA GLY A 98 31.66 4.19 4.72
C GLY A 98 31.32 5.44 5.52
N ILE A 99 31.11 5.28 6.82
CA ILE A 99 30.91 6.35 7.80
C ILE A 99 32.06 6.22 8.80
N GLY A 100 33.08 7.04 8.64
CA GLY A 100 34.30 7.04 9.45
C GLY A 100 34.89 8.45 9.51
N ASP A 101 36.17 8.57 9.82
CA ASP A 101 36.85 9.85 10.11
C ASP A 101 37.05 10.79 8.91
N SER A 102 36.56 10.42 7.72
CA SER A 102 36.58 11.30 6.54
C SER A 102 35.60 12.46 6.73
N GLU A 103 36.10 13.71 6.64
CA GLU A 103 35.31 14.92 6.88
C GLU A 103 34.18 15.13 5.85
N GLU A 104 34.29 14.53 4.66
CA GLU A 104 33.29 14.65 3.60
C GLU A 104 32.75 13.28 3.17
N ILE A 105 31.44 13.10 3.26
CA ILE A 105 30.71 11.98 2.68
C ILE A 105 29.65 12.48 1.70
N THR A 106 29.42 11.74 0.61
CA THR A 106 28.26 12.02 -0.25
C THR A 106 26.98 11.78 0.55
N ALA A 107 26.16 12.82 0.63
CA ALA A 107 24.89 12.83 1.31
C ALA A 107 23.73 13.00 0.32
N VAL A 108 22.57 12.47 0.70
CA VAL A 108 21.32 12.68 -0.02
C VAL A 108 20.49 13.67 0.77
N VAL A 109 20.18 14.81 0.15
CA VAL A 109 19.48 15.93 0.80
C VAL A 109 18.02 15.94 0.31
N PRO A 110 17.03 15.68 1.19
CA PRO A 110 15.63 15.81 0.83
C PRO A 110 15.23 17.26 0.50
N PRO A 111 14.15 17.48 -0.27
CA PRO A 111 13.63 18.82 -0.51
C PRO A 111 13.32 19.58 0.79
N ILE A 112 13.68 20.87 0.83
CA ILE A 112 13.49 21.74 2.00
C ILE A 112 12.03 21.75 2.46
N SER A 113 11.08 21.71 1.52
CA SER A 113 9.64 21.67 1.82
C SER A 113 9.26 20.49 2.71
N LEU A 114 9.96 19.35 2.63
CA LEU A 114 9.67 18.17 3.45
C LEU A 114 10.39 18.18 4.81
N THR A 115 11.40 19.04 4.99
CA THR A 115 12.25 19.06 6.19
C THR A 115 12.13 20.35 6.99
N SER A 116 11.51 21.41 6.46
CA SER A 116 11.37 22.70 7.15
C SER A 116 10.34 22.70 8.27
N GLY A 117 9.42 21.74 8.28
CA GLY A 117 8.38 21.57 9.31
C GLY A 117 8.55 20.29 10.14
N LEU A 118 7.64 20.11 11.11
CA LEU A 118 7.56 18.92 11.97
C LEU A 118 8.92 18.55 12.59
N CYS A 119 9.31 17.27 12.65
CA CYS A 119 10.58 16.84 13.24
C CYS A 119 11.80 17.49 12.58
N GLY A 120 11.73 17.83 11.30
CA GLY A 120 12.88 18.37 10.56
C GLY A 120 13.31 19.73 11.09
N ALA A 121 12.36 20.59 11.45
CA ALA A 121 12.61 21.88 12.06
C ALA A 121 13.36 21.79 13.41
N PHE A 122 13.10 20.73 14.18
CA PHE A 122 13.68 20.53 15.52
C PHE A 122 14.91 19.62 15.52
N ARG A 123 15.21 18.98 14.38
CA ARG A 123 16.32 18.02 14.24
C ARG A 123 17.10 18.29 12.96
N PRO A 124 17.85 19.41 12.88
CA PRO A 124 18.64 19.75 11.70
C PRO A 124 19.57 18.60 11.30
N GLY A 125 19.64 18.31 10.00
CA GLY A 125 20.46 17.21 9.45
C GLY A 125 19.87 15.80 9.62
N HIS A 126 18.86 15.60 10.50
CA HIS A 126 18.28 14.28 10.77
C HIS A 126 17.83 13.55 9.50
N PHE A 127 17.01 14.20 8.67
CA PHE A 127 16.47 13.56 7.47
C PHE A 127 17.48 13.45 6.32
N GLN A 128 18.52 14.28 6.28
CA GLN A 128 19.66 14.05 5.40
C GLN A 128 20.38 12.76 5.79
N GLY A 129 20.61 12.55 7.09
CA GLY A 129 21.18 11.31 7.61
C GLY A 129 20.32 10.08 7.29
N VAL A 130 19.00 10.18 7.47
CA VAL A 130 18.05 9.11 7.12
C VAL A 130 18.08 8.81 5.62
N ALA A 131 17.89 9.83 4.77
CA ALA A 131 17.86 9.66 3.32
C ALA A 131 19.17 9.06 2.80
N THR A 132 20.32 9.53 3.31
CA THR A 132 21.65 9.01 2.93
C THR A 132 21.79 7.52 3.23
N ILE A 133 21.46 7.09 4.45
CA ILE A 133 21.62 5.68 4.84
C ILE A 133 20.58 4.79 4.18
N VAL A 134 19.33 5.23 4.06
CA VAL A 134 18.31 4.45 3.38
C VAL A 134 18.67 4.26 1.90
N THR A 135 19.16 5.29 1.21
CA THR A 135 19.68 5.16 -0.17
C THR A 135 20.86 4.18 -0.26
N ARG A 136 21.80 4.22 0.71
CA ARG A 136 22.90 3.24 0.75
C ARG A 136 22.39 1.81 0.93
N LEU A 137 21.43 1.60 1.84
CA LEU A 137 20.80 0.29 2.04
C LEU A 137 20.07 -0.19 0.78
N PHE A 138 19.33 0.68 0.11
CA PHE A 138 18.70 0.38 -1.18
C PHE A 138 19.71 -0.05 -2.25
N ASN A 139 20.88 0.61 -2.34
CA ASN A 139 21.93 0.22 -3.29
C ASN A 139 22.69 -1.06 -2.91
N ILE A 140 22.81 -1.35 -1.61
CA ILE A 140 23.49 -2.56 -1.13
C ILE A 140 22.61 -3.79 -1.35
N ILE A 141 21.33 -3.68 -0.95
CA ILE A 141 20.37 -4.77 -0.85
C ILE A 141 19.59 -4.95 -2.16
N ALA A 142 19.35 -3.86 -2.90
CA ALA A 142 18.49 -3.83 -4.08
C ALA A 142 17.12 -4.49 -3.85
N PRO A 143 16.36 -4.07 -2.80
CA PRO A 143 15.08 -4.69 -2.50
C PRO A 143 14.03 -4.33 -3.55
N THR A 144 13.10 -5.23 -3.83
CA THR A 144 11.92 -4.92 -4.65
C THR A 144 10.86 -4.17 -3.85
N ILE A 145 10.82 -4.39 -2.53
CA ILE A 145 9.83 -3.79 -1.61
C ILE A 145 10.54 -3.39 -0.31
N ALA A 146 10.21 -2.24 0.27
CA ALA A 146 10.70 -1.84 1.58
C ALA A 146 9.56 -1.38 2.52
N TYR A 147 9.64 -1.79 3.78
CA TYR A 147 8.58 -1.61 4.77
C TYR A 147 8.97 -0.58 5.81
N PHE A 148 8.11 0.42 6.01
CA PHE A 148 8.32 1.51 6.95
C PHE A 148 7.07 1.73 7.81
N GLY A 149 7.26 2.07 9.08
CA GLY A 149 6.17 2.34 10.01
C GLY A 149 5.57 3.73 9.83
N GLU A 150 4.25 3.84 9.91
CA GLU A 150 3.53 5.12 9.81
C GLU A 150 3.73 6.04 11.00
N LYS A 151 4.20 5.52 12.14
CA LYS A 151 4.57 6.31 13.32
C LYS A 151 5.55 7.44 12.99
N ASP A 152 6.50 7.17 12.09
CA ASP A 152 7.46 8.15 11.60
C ASP A 152 6.97 8.72 10.25
N ALA A 153 5.76 9.30 10.22
CA ALA A 153 5.07 9.71 9.00
C ALA A 153 5.89 10.68 8.10
N GLN A 154 6.63 11.62 8.69
CA GLN A 154 7.51 12.52 7.94
C GLN A 154 8.64 11.76 7.26
N GLN A 155 9.25 10.77 7.93
CA GLN A 155 10.25 9.90 7.32
C GLN A 155 9.66 9.13 6.14
N LEU A 156 8.47 8.53 6.33
CA LEU A 156 7.80 7.77 5.29
C LEU A 156 7.50 8.63 4.04
N ALA A 157 7.01 9.88 4.22
CA ALA A 157 6.78 10.81 3.12
C ALA A 157 8.08 11.18 2.39
N ILE A 158 9.17 11.44 3.13
CA ILE A 158 10.49 11.72 2.57
C ILE A 158 11.04 10.53 1.78
N ILE A 159 10.95 9.31 2.31
CA ILE A 159 11.42 8.10 1.60
C ILE A 159 10.58 7.83 0.35
N ARG A 160 9.28 8.08 0.38
CA ARG A 160 8.42 8.00 -0.83
C ARG A 160 8.80 9.03 -1.88
N GLN A 161 9.13 10.26 -1.48
CA GLN A 161 9.62 11.30 -2.38
C GLN A 161 10.98 10.91 -2.97
N LEU A 162 11.92 10.47 -2.13
CA LEU A 162 13.24 10.00 -2.52
C LEU A 162 13.18 8.91 -3.60
N VAL A 163 12.39 7.86 -3.36
CA VAL A 163 12.23 6.74 -4.31
C VAL A 163 11.70 7.22 -5.65
N ARG A 164 10.74 8.15 -5.64
CA ARG A 164 10.17 8.73 -6.86
C ARG A 164 11.19 9.59 -7.61
N ASP A 165 11.83 10.52 -6.92
CA ASP A 165 12.71 11.52 -7.53
C ASP A 165 14.01 10.88 -8.07
N LEU A 166 14.48 9.82 -7.43
CA LEU A 166 15.65 9.07 -7.85
C LEU A 166 15.32 7.87 -8.76
N ASN A 167 14.04 7.72 -9.16
CA ASN A 167 13.55 6.62 -10.00
C ASN A 167 13.98 5.23 -9.49
N LEU A 168 13.95 5.04 -8.17
CA LEU A 168 14.32 3.76 -7.57
C LEU A 168 13.19 2.75 -7.81
N ALA A 169 13.54 1.58 -8.36
CA ALA A 169 12.60 0.50 -8.64
C ALA A 169 12.20 -0.28 -7.36
N ILE A 170 11.68 0.44 -6.36
CA ILE A 170 11.38 -0.09 -5.02
C ILE A 170 9.97 0.33 -4.62
N GLU A 171 9.13 -0.63 -4.25
CA GLU A 171 7.82 -0.32 -3.69
C GLU A 171 7.91 -0.02 -2.19
N ILE A 172 7.36 1.12 -1.75
CA ILE A 172 7.34 1.50 -0.33
C ILE A 172 6.02 1.11 0.32
N ARG A 173 6.07 0.11 1.21
CA ARG A 173 4.95 -0.38 2.02
C ARG A 173 4.89 0.35 3.36
N ALA A 174 3.79 1.03 3.61
CA ALA A 174 3.51 1.63 4.92
C ALA A 174 2.85 0.60 5.84
N CYS A 175 3.26 0.60 7.10
CA CYS A 175 2.70 -0.28 8.12
C CYS A 175 2.12 0.56 9.26
N ALA A 176 0.86 0.28 9.62
CA ALA A 176 0.15 0.99 10.66
C ALA A 176 0.92 1.04 11.99
N THR A 177 0.78 2.14 12.70
CA THR A 177 1.36 2.33 14.02
C THR A 177 0.81 1.29 15.00
N VAL A 178 1.68 0.41 15.49
CA VAL A 178 1.33 -0.52 16.58
C VAL A 178 1.30 0.26 17.89
N ARG A 179 0.24 0.05 18.67
CA ARG A 179 0.01 0.71 19.96
C ARG A 179 0.03 -0.30 21.11
N GLU A 180 0.39 0.19 22.29
CA GLU A 180 0.21 -0.51 23.55
C GLU A 180 -1.30 -0.59 23.89
N THR A 181 -1.67 -1.41 24.87
CA THR A 181 -3.07 -1.48 25.36
C THR A 181 -3.57 -0.13 25.87
N SER A 182 -2.65 0.72 26.36
CA SER A 182 -2.93 2.10 26.78
C SER A 182 -3.14 3.09 25.62
N GLY A 183 -2.95 2.66 24.37
CA GLY A 183 -3.00 3.50 23.18
C GLY A 183 -1.68 4.18 22.81
N LEU A 184 -0.67 4.17 23.70
CA LEU A 184 0.63 4.75 23.43
C LEU A 184 1.31 4.06 22.23
N ALA A 185 1.82 4.84 21.28
CA ALA A 185 2.55 4.29 20.14
C ALA A 185 3.83 3.56 20.61
N VAL A 186 4.05 2.34 20.12
CA VAL A 186 5.22 1.53 20.51
C VAL A 186 6.49 2.16 19.94
N SER A 187 7.52 2.28 20.78
CA SER A 187 8.83 2.83 20.41
C SER A 187 9.93 2.21 21.27
N SER A 188 11.14 2.02 20.72
CA SER A 188 12.31 1.60 21.51
C SER A 188 12.61 2.60 22.63
N ARG A 189 12.33 3.89 22.41
CA ARG A 189 12.47 4.96 23.41
C ARG A 189 11.48 4.89 24.58
N ASN A 190 10.40 4.09 24.50
CA ASN A 190 9.46 3.95 25.62
C ASN A 190 10.13 3.32 26.86
N GLN A 191 11.25 2.60 26.69
CA GLN A 191 12.01 2.03 27.80
C GLN A 191 12.66 3.08 28.72
N TYR A 192 12.80 4.33 28.25
CA TYR A 192 13.36 5.42 29.05
C TYR A 192 12.32 6.06 29.98
N LEU A 193 11.03 5.77 29.76
CA LEU A 193 9.94 6.30 30.59
C LEU A 193 9.84 5.46 31.87
N SER A 194 9.80 6.14 33.01
CA SER A 194 9.28 5.54 34.24
C SER A 194 7.80 5.13 34.09
N ALA A 195 7.28 4.30 35.00
CA ALA A 195 5.88 3.89 34.97
C ALA A 195 4.92 5.09 34.95
N THR A 196 5.18 6.12 35.77
CA THR A 196 4.38 7.35 35.84
C THR A 196 4.49 8.19 34.57
N GLU A 197 5.69 8.31 33.98
CA GLU A 197 5.85 9.04 32.71
C GLU A 197 5.17 8.32 31.55
N ARG A 198 5.19 6.98 31.55
CA ARG A 198 4.53 6.15 30.54
C ARG A 198 3.01 6.25 30.61
N GLU A 199 2.45 6.31 31.80
CA GLU A 199 1.01 6.59 32.00
C GLU A 199 0.66 7.98 31.49
N LYS A 200 1.44 9.00 31.84
CA LYS A 200 1.22 10.37 31.34
C LYS A 200 1.38 10.50 29.83
N ALA A 201 2.26 9.72 29.21
CA ALA A 201 2.49 9.72 27.76
C ALA A 201 1.26 9.32 26.93
N THR A 202 0.28 8.63 27.53
CA THR A 202 -0.96 8.25 26.83
C THR A 202 -1.78 9.46 26.41
N ILE A 203 -1.53 10.64 26.99
CA ILE A 203 -2.22 11.89 26.65
C ILE A 203 -2.07 12.21 25.16
N ILE A 204 -0.94 11.87 24.53
CA ILE A 204 -0.70 12.11 23.11
C ILE A 204 -1.72 11.33 22.27
N ALA A 205 -1.86 10.03 22.54
CA ALA A 205 -2.78 9.17 21.81
C ALA A 205 -4.25 9.57 22.07
N GLN A 206 -4.60 9.90 23.32
CA GLN A 206 -5.93 10.38 23.68
C GLN A 206 -6.29 11.67 22.95
N SER A 207 -5.36 12.64 22.89
CA SER A 207 -5.60 13.91 22.19
C SER A 207 -5.80 13.72 20.68
N LEU A 208 -5.03 12.82 20.04
CA LEU A 208 -5.23 12.47 18.63
C LEU A 208 -6.58 11.80 18.37
N GLN A 209 -7.05 10.94 19.28
CA GLN A 209 -8.38 10.32 19.17
C GLN A 209 -9.51 11.35 19.29
N LEU A 210 -9.39 12.33 20.20
CA LEU A 210 -10.38 13.42 20.30
C LEU A 210 -10.49 14.23 19.01
N ALA A 211 -9.36 14.52 18.36
CA ALA A 211 -9.37 15.19 17.05
C ALA A 211 -9.99 14.32 15.96
N LEU A 212 -9.72 13.01 15.97
CA LEU A 212 -10.36 12.06 15.06
C LEU A 212 -11.87 11.99 15.24
N GLU A 213 -12.35 11.96 16.49
CA GLU A 213 -13.78 11.99 16.80
C GLU A 213 -14.44 13.29 16.31
N SER A 214 -13.81 14.44 16.58
CA SER A 214 -14.29 15.74 16.07
C SER A 214 -14.30 15.78 14.54
N PHE A 215 -13.27 15.23 13.89
CA PHE A 215 -13.22 15.06 12.45
C PHE A 215 -14.37 14.16 11.95
N ARG A 216 -14.65 13.03 12.60
CA ARG A 216 -15.79 12.17 12.22
C ARG A 216 -17.14 12.88 12.36
N LEU A 217 -17.27 13.82 13.30
CA LEU A 217 -18.47 14.65 13.48
C LEU A 217 -18.58 15.82 12.49
N GLY A 218 -17.62 15.98 11.58
CA GLY A 218 -17.67 16.97 10.50
C GLY A 218 -16.70 18.13 10.64
N GLU A 219 -15.88 18.19 11.70
CA GLU A 219 -14.87 19.25 11.82
C GLU A 219 -13.74 19.06 10.80
N ARG A 220 -13.42 20.12 10.06
CA ARG A 220 -12.41 20.08 8.98
C ARG A 220 -11.36 21.19 9.15
N GLN A 221 -11.60 22.18 9.99
CA GLN A 221 -10.75 23.35 10.15
C GLN A 221 -9.52 23.03 11.01
N ARG A 222 -8.34 23.40 10.52
CA ARG A 222 -7.06 23.20 11.21
C ARG A 222 -7.08 23.76 12.61
N GLU A 223 -7.41 25.04 12.76
CA GLU A 223 -7.35 25.75 14.04
C GLU A 223 -8.15 25.04 15.13
N LYS A 224 -9.35 24.54 14.80
CA LYS A 224 -10.23 23.87 15.74
C LYS A 224 -9.72 22.48 16.13
N LEU A 225 -9.24 21.70 15.16
CA LEU A 225 -8.65 20.39 15.42
C LEU A 225 -7.40 20.53 16.31
N LEU A 226 -6.51 21.48 16.00
CA LEU A 226 -5.34 21.76 16.83
C LEU A 226 -5.73 22.24 18.23
N ALA A 227 -6.73 23.12 18.36
CA ALA A 227 -7.22 23.57 19.66
C ALA A 227 -7.77 22.44 20.53
N ILE A 228 -8.48 21.47 19.95
CA ILE A 228 -8.99 20.28 20.65
C ILE A 228 -7.83 19.45 21.21
N VAL A 229 -6.83 19.18 20.38
CA VAL A 229 -5.64 18.42 20.82
C VAL A 229 -4.90 19.19 21.91
N GLN A 230 -4.60 20.47 21.69
CA GLN A 230 -3.81 21.28 22.61
C GLN A 230 -4.48 21.36 23.98
N LYS A 231 -5.80 21.61 24.04
CA LYS A 231 -6.56 21.66 25.28
C LYS A 231 -6.45 20.37 26.10
N ASN A 232 -6.40 19.21 25.44
CA ASN A 232 -6.25 17.94 26.15
C ASN A 232 -4.80 17.69 26.58
N LEU A 233 -3.81 18.07 25.77
CA LEU A 233 -2.40 18.01 26.14
C LEU A 233 -2.08 18.85 27.39
N ASP A 234 -2.69 20.03 27.52
CA ASP A 234 -2.48 20.95 28.66
C ASP A 234 -2.91 20.36 30.02
N ARG A 235 -3.64 19.23 30.02
CA ARG A 235 -4.02 18.51 31.26
C ARG A 235 -2.86 17.79 31.91
N VAL A 236 -1.75 17.58 31.19
CA VAL A 236 -0.52 16.96 31.69
C VAL A 236 0.59 18.00 31.62
N ALA A 237 0.81 18.73 32.73
CA ALA A 237 1.78 19.82 32.80
C ALA A 237 3.23 19.38 32.51
N GLU A 238 3.54 18.09 32.66
CA GLU A 238 4.85 17.53 32.37
C GLU A 238 5.10 17.29 30.88
N PHE A 239 4.04 17.26 30.06
CA PHE A 239 4.18 17.10 28.61
C PHE A 239 4.57 18.44 27.98
N ARG A 240 5.81 18.51 27.48
CA ARG A 240 6.32 19.68 26.77
C ARG A 240 6.14 19.46 25.28
N CYS A 241 5.09 20.04 24.71
CA CYS A 241 4.83 20.00 23.27
C CYS A 241 5.96 20.71 22.51
N GLN A 242 6.56 20.05 21.53
CA GLN A 242 7.51 20.65 20.60
C GLN A 242 6.80 21.16 19.36
N TYR A 243 5.93 20.33 18.79
CA TYR A 243 5.01 20.75 17.73
C TYR A 243 3.73 19.93 17.80
N LEU A 244 2.67 20.58 17.32
CA LEU A 244 1.36 20.01 17.02
C LEU A 244 0.92 20.70 15.73
N ASP A 245 0.80 19.95 14.64
CA ASP A 245 0.44 20.55 13.36
C ASP A 245 -0.41 19.61 12.48
N LEU A 246 -1.17 20.22 11.58
CA LEU A 246 -1.99 19.57 10.57
C LEU A 246 -1.44 19.92 9.18
N VAL A 247 -0.92 18.91 8.51
CA VAL A 247 -0.24 19.07 7.21
C VAL A 247 -0.81 18.15 6.15
N HIS A 248 -0.56 18.44 4.88
CA HIS A 248 -0.86 17.52 3.80
C HIS A 248 0.03 16.26 3.91
N PRO A 249 -0.52 15.02 3.85
CA PRO A 249 0.24 13.80 4.14
C PRO A 249 1.44 13.50 3.21
N GLN A 250 1.47 14.10 2.01
CA GLN A 250 2.53 13.86 1.03
C GLN A 250 3.53 15.01 0.93
N SER A 251 3.05 16.24 0.86
CA SER A 251 3.90 17.44 0.71
C SER A 251 4.37 18.00 2.06
N LEU A 252 3.76 17.52 3.16
CA LEU A 252 4.02 17.96 4.53
C LEU A 252 3.88 19.48 4.74
N GLN A 253 3.22 20.16 3.81
CA GLN A 253 2.90 21.57 3.95
C GLN A 253 1.66 21.72 4.84
N PRO A 254 1.62 22.75 5.70
CA PRO A 254 0.41 23.05 6.48
C PRO A 254 -0.83 23.20 5.58
N ILE A 255 -1.98 22.75 6.08
CA ILE A 255 -3.27 22.88 5.40
C ILE A 255 -4.28 23.58 6.32
N GLU A 256 -5.00 24.59 5.84
CA GLU A 256 -5.98 25.31 6.68
C GLU A 256 -7.26 24.49 6.90
N GLN A 257 -7.62 23.65 5.94
CA GLN A 257 -8.79 22.78 6.00
C GLN A 257 -8.50 21.42 5.37
N ILE A 258 -9.10 20.36 5.93
CA ILE A 258 -9.05 19.02 5.34
C ILE A 258 -10.12 18.92 4.24
N GLU A 259 -9.68 18.75 2.99
CA GLU A 259 -10.57 18.43 1.87
C GLU A 259 -10.74 16.91 1.72
N THR A 260 -9.64 16.19 1.53
CA THR A 260 -9.62 14.73 1.31
C THR A 260 -8.87 14.00 2.42
N GLY A 261 -7.73 14.56 2.86
CA GLY A 261 -6.93 14.00 3.93
C GLY A 261 -5.93 14.99 4.54
N GLY A 262 -5.75 14.90 5.85
CA GLY A 262 -4.75 15.64 6.62
C GLY A 262 -3.96 14.72 7.54
N LEU A 263 -2.68 15.00 7.73
CA LEU A 263 -1.82 14.35 8.71
C LEU A 263 -1.73 15.26 9.93
N LEU A 264 -2.35 14.84 11.03
CA LEU A 264 -2.24 15.51 12.32
C LEU A 264 -1.09 14.86 13.09
N ALA A 265 0.00 15.61 13.30
CA ALA A 265 1.24 15.09 13.85
C ALA A 265 1.65 15.86 15.12
N ILE A 266 2.18 15.12 16.09
CA ILE A 266 2.61 15.65 17.39
C ILE A 266 4.01 15.16 17.71
N ALA A 267 4.82 16.04 18.27
CA ALA A 267 5.99 15.66 19.04
C ALA A 267 6.06 16.45 20.34
N GLY A 268 6.58 15.81 21.38
CA GLY A 268 6.87 16.47 22.64
C GLY A 268 7.73 15.60 23.53
N SER A 269 8.00 16.06 24.74
CA SER A 269 8.80 15.31 25.72
C SER A 269 8.08 15.17 27.04
N ILE A 270 8.23 14.00 27.66
CA ILE A 270 7.96 13.77 29.08
C ILE A 270 9.28 13.35 29.72
N GLY A 271 9.67 14.04 30.78
CA GLY A 271 11.02 13.91 31.34
C GLY A 271 12.08 14.23 30.28
N GLN A 272 13.00 13.30 30.05
CA GLN A 272 14.03 13.41 29.00
C GLN A 272 13.65 12.70 27.69
N THR A 273 12.49 12.02 27.65
CA THR A 273 12.12 11.17 26.52
C THR A 273 11.30 11.95 25.51
N ARG A 274 11.85 12.13 24.31
CA ARG A 274 11.11 12.68 23.16
C ARG A 274 10.22 11.61 22.54
N LEU A 275 8.93 11.93 22.43
CA LEU A 275 7.90 11.08 21.85
C LEU A 275 7.32 11.75 20.61
N ILE A 276 6.88 10.91 19.67
CA ILE A 276 6.14 11.34 18.48
C ILE A 276 4.94 10.43 18.30
N ASP A 277 3.87 10.99 17.75
CA ASP A 277 2.72 10.24 17.28
C ASP A 277 2.04 11.03 16.17
N ASN A 278 1.20 10.36 15.39
CA ASN A 278 0.41 11.00 14.36
C ASN A 278 -0.85 10.20 14.05
N ILE A 279 -1.81 10.86 13.42
CA ILE A 279 -2.96 10.21 12.81
C ILE A 279 -3.26 10.86 11.47
N ILE A 280 -3.67 10.03 10.52
CA ILE A 280 -4.20 10.48 9.24
C ILE A 280 -5.71 10.68 9.42
N LEU A 281 -6.18 11.91 9.26
CA LEU A 281 -7.58 12.28 9.20
C LEU A 281 -8.01 12.27 7.74
N ARG A 282 -8.69 11.23 7.29
CA ARG A 282 -9.17 11.10 5.91
C ARG A 282 -10.66 10.85 5.89
N GLN A 283 -11.32 11.48 4.93
CA GLN A 283 -12.68 11.12 4.54
C GLN A 283 -12.64 10.81 3.06
N ARG A 284 -12.54 9.52 2.74
CA ARG A 284 -12.83 9.03 1.39
C ARG A 284 -14.13 8.25 1.44
N ARG A 285 -14.87 8.27 0.34
CA ARG A 285 -16.00 7.34 0.14
C ARG A 285 -15.43 5.92 0.05
N ALA A 286 -16.22 4.89 0.36
CA ALA A 286 -15.69 3.53 0.39
C ALA A 286 -15.17 3.07 -0.99
N VAL A 287 -14.16 2.22 -0.98
CA VAL A 287 -13.73 1.39 -2.09
C VAL A 287 -14.28 -0.02 -1.86
N ILE A 288 -15.10 -0.49 -2.78
CA ILE A 288 -15.60 -1.87 -2.78
C ILE A 288 -14.80 -2.66 -3.81
N ALA A 289 -14.01 -3.62 -3.36
CA ALA A 289 -13.28 -4.54 -4.22
C ALA A 289 -14.11 -5.81 -4.46
N ILE A 290 -14.36 -6.16 -5.73
CA ILE A 290 -15.09 -7.36 -6.12
C ILE A 290 -14.20 -8.23 -7.01
N ASP A 291 -13.62 -9.26 -6.40
CA ASP A 291 -12.77 -10.24 -7.09
C ASP A 291 -13.52 -11.54 -7.40
N GLY A 292 -12.96 -12.35 -8.29
CA GLY A 292 -13.47 -13.69 -8.60
C GLY A 292 -13.10 -14.17 -10.00
N PRO A 293 -13.37 -15.44 -10.33
CA PRO A 293 -13.04 -16.01 -11.63
C PRO A 293 -13.92 -15.47 -12.76
N ALA A 294 -13.52 -15.72 -14.00
CA ALA A 294 -14.28 -15.25 -15.18
C ALA A 294 -15.66 -15.93 -15.23
N GLY A 295 -16.72 -15.18 -15.56
CA GLY A 295 -18.09 -15.72 -15.64
C GLY A 295 -18.86 -15.79 -14.32
N ALA A 296 -18.24 -15.45 -13.17
CA ALA A 296 -18.91 -15.42 -11.86
C ALA A 296 -19.96 -14.29 -11.69
N GLY A 297 -20.35 -13.58 -12.76
CA GLY A 297 -21.32 -12.47 -12.70
C GLY A 297 -20.77 -11.12 -12.24
N LYS A 298 -19.44 -10.99 -12.06
CA LYS A 298 -18.79 -9.80 -11.49
C LYS A 298 -19.20 -8.49 -12.16
N SER A 299 -19.07 -8.37 -13.49
CA SER A 299 -19.27 -7.08 -14.17
C SER A 299 -20.70 -6.57 -14.00
N THR A 300 -21.68 -7.45 -14.09
CA THR A 300 -23.09 -7.08 -13.93
C THR A 300 -23.41 -6.72 -12.49
N VAL A 301 -22.97 -7.54 -11.51
CA VAL A 301 -23.16 -7.27 -10.08
C VAL A 301 -22.48 -5.97 -9.67
N THR A 302 -21.23 -5.76 -10.08
CA THR A 302 -20.42 -4.59 -9.71
C THR A 302 -21.05 -3.29 -10.21
N ARG A 303 -21.59 -3.28 -11.44
CA ARG A 303 -22.31 -2.11 -11.97
C ARG A 303 -23.58 -1.79 -11.18
N LEU A 304 -24.38 -2.81 -10.87
CA LEU A 304 -25.62 -2.62 -10.10
C LEU A 304 -25.35 -2.18 -8.66
N VAL A 305 -24.30 -2.71 -8.02
CA VAL A 305 -23.85 -2.26 -6.70
C VAL A 305 -23.40 -0.79 -6.77
N ALA A 306 -22.61 -0.43 -7.79
CA ALA A 306 -22.15 0.94 -7.99
C ALA A 306 -23.33 1.91 -8.17
N GLU A 307 -24.29 1.57 -9.01
CA GLU A 307 -25.51 2.34 -9.24
C GLU A 307 -26.32 2.54 -7.96
N LYS A 308 -26.69 1.44 -7.28
CA LYS A 308 -27.54 1.48 -6.09
C LYS A 308 -26.89 2.24 -4.92
N LEU A 309 -25.57 2.26 -4.84
CA LEU A 309 -24.82 2.98 -3.80
C LEU A 309 -24.35 4.38 -4.25
N GLY A 310 -24.62 4.78 -5.49
CA GLY A 310 -24.14 6.04 -6.07
C GLY A 310 -22.61 6.14 -6.10
N LEU A 311 -21.91 5.01 -6.28
CA LEU A 311 -20.46 4.89 -6.40
C LEU A 311 -20.07 4.76 -7.88
N THR A 312 -18.83 5.09 -8.23
CA THR A 312 -18.34 4.99 -9.61
C THR A 312 -17.85 3.56 -9.90
N TYR A 313 -18.35 2.95 -10.96
CA TYR A 313 -17.88 1.64 -11.41
C TYR A 313 -16.55 1.75 -12.17
N LEU A 314 -15.55 0.96 -11.76
CA LEU A 314 -14.26 0.86 -12.41
C LEU A 314 -14.05 -0.53 -13.05
N ASP A 315 -14.19 -0.60 -14.39
CA ASP A 315 -13.90 -1.80 -15.20
C ASP A 315 -12.38 -1.96 -15.39
N THR A 316 -11.71 -2.64 -14.45
CA THR A 316 -10.28 -2.92 -14.62
C THR A 316 -10.00 -3.88 -15.78
N GLY A 317 -10.98 -4.71 -16.15
CA GLY A 317 -10.88 -5.58 -17.32
C GLY A 317 -10.70 -4.77 -18.61
N ALA A 318 -11.35 -3.61 -18.73
CA ALA A 318 -11.19 -2.69 -19.84
C ALA A 318 -9.76 -2.13 -19.92
N MET A 319 -9.12 -1.85 -18.77
CA MET A 319 -7.72 -1.41 -18.71
C MET A 319 -6.77 -2.44 -19.32
N TYR A 320 -6.89 -3.70 -18.90
CA TYR A 320 -6.04 -4.77 -19.42
C TYR A 320 -6.31 -5.06 -20.89
N ARG A 321 -7.58 -4.99 -21.33
CA ARG A 321 -7.94 -5.13 -22.76
C ARG A 321 -7.40 -3.96 -23.60
N ALA A 322 -7.42 -2.74 -23.09
CA ALA A 322 -6.85 -1.56 -23.75
C ALA A 322 -5.35 -1.70 -23.98
N VAL A 323 -4.61 -2.09 -22.94
CA VAL A 323 -3.17 -2.40 -23.07
C VAL A 323 -2.93 -3.53 -24.07
N THR A 324 -3.73 -4.60 -24.00
CA THR A 324 -3.62 -5.73 -24.94
C THR A 324 -3.87 -5.28 -26.38
N TRP A 325 -4.88 -4.45 -26.62
CA TRP A 325 -5.16 -3.88 -27.94
C TRP A 325 -3.99 -3.03 -28.44
N LEU A 326 -3.42 -2.18 -27.59
CA LEU A 326 -2.29 -1.33 -27.97
C LEU A 326 -1.08 -2.17 -28.39
N VAL A 327 -0.76 -3.21 -27.61
CA VAL A 327 0.35 -4.12 -27.94
C VAL A 327 0.08 -4.86 -29.26
N VAL A 328 -1.11 -5.46 -29.43
CA VAL A 328 -1.46 -6.18 -30.66
C VAL A 328 -1.42 -5.25 -31.88
N ASN A 329 -1.96 -4.04 -31.77
CA ASN A 329 -2.03 -3.09 -32.88
C ASN A 329 -0.67 -2.43 -33.20
N SER A 330 0.28 -2.45 -32.26
CA SER A 330 1.66 -2.01 -32.51
C SER A 330 2.49 -3.02 -33.32
N GLY A 331 2.00 -4.26 -33.47
CA GLY A 331 2.73 -5.34 -34.15
C GLY A 331 3.92 -5.89 -33.35
N LEU A 332 4.08 -5.51 -32.08
CA LEU A 332 5.11 -6.07 -31.20
C LEU A 332 4.86 -7.55 -30.92
N ASP A 333 5.95 -8.30 -30.74
CA ASP A 333 5.85 -9.64 -30.16
C ASP A 333 5.28 -9.56 -28.74
N LEU A 334 4.24 -10.35 -28.48
CA LEU A 334 3.56 -10.44 -27.19
C LEU A 334 4.45 -11.02 -26.07
N SER A 335 5.67 -11.51 -26.39
CA SER A 335 6.70 -11.88 -25.41
C SER A 335 7.73 -10.79 -25.14
N ALA A 336 7.78 -9.71 -25.93
CA ALA A 336 8.82 -8.69 -25.84
C ALA A 336 8.53 -7.70 -24.70
N GLU A 337 8.66 -8.15 -23.44
CA GLU A 337 8.27 -7.38 -22.25
C GLU A 337 8.89 -5.97 -22.19
N ALA A 338 10.16 -5.83 -22.57
CA ALA A 338 10.85 -4.54 -22.56
C ALA A 338 10.25 -3.56 -23.59
N ALA A 339 9.98 -4.02 -24.81
CA ALA A 339 9.36 -3.19 -25.85
C ALA A 339 7.91 -2.84 -25.50
N ILE A 340 7.19 -3.78 -24.88
CA ILE A 340 5.84 -3.55 -24.34
C ILE A 340 5.88 -2.48 -23.24
N ALA A 341 6.84 -2.56 -22.32
CA ALA A 341 7.01 -1.57 -21.26
C ALA A 341 7.30 -0.17 -21.83
N GLU A 342 8.17 -0.09 -22.84
CA GLU A 342 8.49 1.17 -23.52
C GLU A 342 7.26 1.76 -24.22
N LEU A 343 6.54 0.94 -24.98
CA LEU A 343 5.28 1.35 -25.64
C LEU A 343 4.26 1.89 -24.64
N LEU A 344 4.10 1.21 -23.50
CA LEU A 344 3.13 1.63 -22.49
C LEU A 344 3.55 2.90 -21.77
N SER A 345 4.85 3.14 -21.55
CA SER A 345 5.35 4.36 -20.91
C SER A 345 5.03 5.63 -21.71
N LEU A 346 4.90 5.49 -23.03
CA LEU A 346 4.58 6.58 -23.96
C LEU A 346 3.08 6.72 -24.22
N ALA A 347 2.27 5.73 -23.82
CA ALA A 347 0.85 5.69 -24.12
C ALA A 347 0.03 6.48 -23.11
N LYS A 348 -0.90 7.31 -23.61
CA LYS A 348 -1.93 7.94 -22.79
C LYS A 348 -3.18 7.07 -22.82
N ILE A 349 -3.43 6.34 -21.73
CA ILE A 349 -4.64 5.52 -21.56
C ILE A 349 -5.64 6.31 -20.72
N GLU A 350 -6.78 6.64 -21.29
CA GLU A 350 -7.86 7.35 -20.62
C GLU A 350 -9.04 6.40 -20.45
N ILE A 351 -9.44 6.20 -19.21
CA ILE A 351 -10.64 5.42 -18.87
C ILE A 351 -11.64 6.38 -18.28
N ILE A 352 -12.76 6.53 -18.97
CA ILE A 352 -13.86 7.38 -18.58
C ILE A 352 -14.95 6.43 -18.06
N PRO A 353 -15.14 6.36 -16.74
CA PRO A 353 -16.23 5.57 -16.16
C PRO A 353 -17.56 5.96 -16.79
N ALA A 354 -18.46 5.00 -16.90
CA ALA A 354 -19.79 5.28 -17.37
C ALA A 354 -20.55 6.10 -16.31
N ASP A 355 -21.22 7.17 -16.74
CA ASP A 355 -22.05 8.02 -15.86
C ASP A 355 -23.36 7.33 -15.45
N ASN A 356 -23.73 6.24 -16.14
CA ASN A 356 -24.89 5.42 -15.83
C ASN A 356 -24.61 3.93 -16.16
N PRO A 357 -25.45 2.98 -15.69
CA PRO A 357 -25.24 1.54 -15.88
C PRO A 357 -25.43 1.05 -17.32
N GLU A 358 -26.21 1.80 -18.12
CA GLU A 358 -26.50 1.48 -19.52
C GLU A 358 -25.33 1.85 -20.45
N ASN A 359 -24.52 2.83 -20.05
CA ASN A 359 -23.33 3.23 -20.78
C ASN A 359 -22.16 2.29 -20.48
N VAL A 360 -21.37 2.04 -21.52
CA VAL A 360 -20.10 1.34 -21.38
C VAL A 360 -19.01 2.32 -20.99
N THR A 361 -18.09 1.89 -20.13
CA THR A 361 -16.84 2.61 -19.87
C THR A 361 -16.15 2.92 -21.20
N ILE A 362 -15.96 4.21 -21.46
CA ILE A 362 -15.26 4.69 -22.67
C ILE A 362 -13.77 4.56 -22.41
N VAL A 363 -13.08 3.97 -23.37
CA VAL A 363 -11.63 3.81 -23.29
C VAL A 363 -10.98 4.47 -24.49
N LYS A 364 -10.06 5.40 -24.22
CA LYS A 364 -9.27 6.06 -25.24
C LYS A 364 -7.79 5.74 -25.05
N ILE A 365 -7.10 5.54 -26.16
CA ILE A 365 -5.64 5.35 -26.19
C ILE A 365 -5.08 6.38 -27.15
N ASN A 366 -4.20 7.26 -26.65
CA ASN A 366 -3.64 8.37 -27.42
C ASN A 366 -4.72 9.25 -28.09
N GLY A 367 -5.86 9.41 -27.41
CA GLY A 367 -7.03 10.14 -27.91
C GLY A 367 -7.98 9.35 -28.82
N GLN A 368 -7.59 8.18 -29.32
CA GLN A 368 -8.45 7.31 -30.13
C GLN A 368 -9.41 6.52 -29.23
N ASP A 369 -10.71 6.58 -29.51
CA ASP A 369 -11.70 5.71 -28.87
C ASP A 369 -11.53 4.28 -29.38
N VAL A 370 -11.31 3.34 -28.46
CA VAL A 370 -11.11 1.91 -28.73
C VAL A 370 -12.14 1.04 -28.01
N THR A 371 -13.24 1.65 -27.54
CA THR A 371 -14.21 1.03 -26.64
C THR A 371 -14.77 -0.27 -27.21
N LEU A 372 -15.06 -0.35 -28.51
CA LEU A 372 -15.64 -1.56 -29.10
C LEU A 372 -14.55 -2.61 -29.43
N GLU A 373 -13.42 -2.14 -29.94
CA GLU A 373 -12.31 -2.94 -30.44
C GLU A 373 -11.66 -3.77 -29.33
N ILE A 374 -11.51 -3.19 -28.14
CA ILE A 374 -10.93 -3.87 -26.98
C ILE A 374 -11.78 -5.07 -26.53
N ARG A 375 -13.06 -5.12 -26.90
CA ARG A 375 -14.00 -6.21 -26.54
C ARG A 375 -14.06 -7.33 -27.58
N SER A 376 -13.30 -7.21 -28.68
CA SER A 376 -13.24 -8.25 -29.70
C SER A 376 -12.68 -9.58 -29.14
N PRO A 377 -13.06 -10.74 -29.72
CA PRO A 377 -12.49 -12.03 -29.33
C PRO A 377 -10.97 -12.10 -29.49
N ALA A 378 -10.45 -11.48 -30.57
CA ALA A 378 -9.02 -11.40 -30.85
C ALA A 378 -8.25 -10.78 -29.68
N ILE A 379 -8.70 -9.62 -29.17
CA ILE A 379 -8.07 -8.97 -28.02
C ILE A 379 -8.30 -9.77 -26.73
N THR A 380 -9.54 -10.19 -26.48
CA THR A 380 -9.92 -10.88 -25.24
C THR A 380 -9.10 -12.16 -25.00
N SER A 381 -8.76 -12.88 -26.08
CA SER A 381 -7.95 -14.11 -26.02
C SER A 381 -6.51 -13.89 -25.53
N GLN A 382 -5.95 -12.68 -25.72
CA GLN A 382 -4.55 -12.37 -25.39
C GLN A 382 -4.38 -11.71 -24.01
N VAL A 383 -5.48 -11.30 -23.36
CA VAL A 383 -5.43 -10.51 -22.11
C VAL A 383 -4.68 -11.23 -21.00
N SER A 384 -4.90 -12.53 -20.79
CA SER A 384 -4.24 -13.26 -19.70
C SER A 384 -2.72 -13.33 -19.90
N ARG A 385 -2.23 -13.41 -21.15
CA ARG A 385 -0.79 -13.37 -21.46
C ARG A 385 -0.18 -12.01 -21.15
N ILE A 386 -0.81 -10.93 -21.61
CA ILE A 386 -0.32 -9.57 -21.41
C ILE A 386 -0.42 -9.14 -19.94
N ALA A 387 -1.53 -9.48 -19.26
CA ALA A 387 -1.73 -9.17 -17.84
C ALA A 387 -0.82 -9.93 -16.87
N ALA A 388 -0.11 -10.96 -17.33
CA ALA A 388 0.89 -11.69 -16.55
C ALA A 388 2.25 -10.98 -16.51
N GLN A 389 2.52 -10.07 -17.46
CA GLN A 389 3.81 -9.37 -17.53
C GLN A 389 3.94 -8.32 -16.43
N LYS A 390 5.13 -8.27 -15.80
CA LYS A 390 5.40 -7.40 -14.65
C LYS A 390 5.19 -5.92 -14.96
N ALA A 391 5.74 -5.45 -16.09
CA ALA A 391 5.66 -4.04 -16.48
C ALA A 391 4.21 -3.57 -16.70
N VAL A 392 3.40 -4.39 -17.38
CA VAL A 392 1.97 -4.13 -17.61
C VAL A 392 1.23 -3.99 -16.28
N ARG A 393 1.43 -4.94 -15.35
CA ARG A 393 0.79 -4.91 -14.04
C ARG A 393 1.20 -3.67 -13.25
N GLN A 394 2.49 -3.36 -13.19
CA GLN A 394 3.00 -2.24 -12.40
C GLN A 394 2.39 -0.90 -12.84
N GLN A 395 2.26 -0.68 -14.15
CA GLN A 395 1.65 0.53 -14.68
C GLN A 395 0.13 0.57 -14.44
N LEU A 396 -0.58 -0.53 -14.71
CA LEU A 396 -2.03 -0.57 -14.54
C LEU A 396 -2.47 -0.50 -13.08
N VAL A 397 -1.76 -1.14 -12.16
CA VAL A 397 -2.03 -1.04 -10.71
C VAL A 397 -1.82 0.39 -10.23
N THR A 398 -0.81 1.09 -10.75
CA THR A 398 -0.58 2.50 -10.43
C THR A 398 -1.77 3.36 -10.87
N LEU A 399 -2.24 3.20 -12.11
CA LEU A 399 -3.41 3.92 -12.62
C LEU A 399 -4.68 3.58 -11.84
N GLN A 400 -4.91 2.30 -11.52
CA GLN A 400 -6.04 1.85 -10.70
C GLN A 400 -6.03 2.54 -9.33
N ARG A 401 -4.90 2.48 -8.61
CA ARG A 401 -4.77 3.11 -7.28
C ARG A 401 -4.97 4.62 -7.32
N GLN A 402 -4.51 5.29 -8.38
CA GLN A 402 -4.77 6.72 -8.58
C GLN A 402 -6.28 7.00 -8.72
N MET A 403 -6.99 6.20 -9.53
CA MET A 403 -8.44 6.34 -9.71
C MET A 403 -9.25 6.05 -8.43
N GLY A 404 -8.72 5.23 -7.51
CA GLY A 404 -9.35 4.95 -6.21
C GLY A 404 -8.86 5.76 -5.03
N MET A 405 -8.00 6.76 -5.25
CA MET A 405 -7.43 7.55 -4.16
C MET A 405 -8.49 8.36 -3.40
N SER A 406 -9.45 8.96 -4.12
CA SER A 406 -10.61 9.66 -3.54
C SER A 406 -11.67 8.71 -2.95
N GLY A 407 -11.50 7.40 -3.19
CA GLY A 407 -12.52 6.41 -2.93
C GLY A 407 -13.80 6.65 -3.72
N GLY A 408 -14.90 6.07 -3.27
CA GLY A 408 -16.21 6.23 -3.91
C GLY A 408 -16.39 5.36 -5.15
N ILE A 409 -15.70 4.22 -5.18
CA ILE A 409 -15.63 3.36 -6.35
C ILE A 409 -16.00 1.92 -6.00
N VAL A 410 -16.57 1.22 -6.97
CA VAL A 410 -16.73 -0.24 -6.96
C VAL A 410 -15.85 -0.78 -8.09
N VAL A 411 -14.86 -1.58 -7.72
CA VAL A 411 -13.80 -2.03 -8.61
C VAL A 411 -13.88 -3.54 -8.73
N GLU A 412 -13.95 -4.04 -9.95
CA GLU A 412 -13.89 -5.47 -10.18
C GLU A 412 -12.54 -5.92 -10.72
N GLY A 413 -12.18 -7.18 -10.46
CA GLY A 413 -10.98 -7.77 -11.04
C GLY A 413 -10.72 -9.19 -10.56
N ARG A 414 -9.43 -9.52 -10.43
CA ARG A 414 -8.94 -10.83 -9.98
C ARG A 414 -8.10 -10.77 -8.71
N ASP A 415 -7.58 -9.59 -8.41
CA ASP A 415 -6.62 -9.36 -7.34
C ASP A 415 -6.78 -7.93 -6.75
N ILE A 416 -7.98 -7.37 -6.87
CA ILE A 416 -8.31 -6.03 -6.38
C ILE A 416 -8.12 -5.97 -4.87
N GLY A 417 -8.74 -6.86 -4.11
CA GLY A 417 -8.68 -6.88 -2.65
C GLY A 417 -7.36 -7.40 -2.08
N THR A 418 -6.52 -8.07 -2.89
CA THR A 418 -5.23 -8.60 -2.45
C THR A 418 -4.06 -7.67 -2.79
N ASN A 419 -4.04 -7.09 -3.99
CA ASN A 419 -2.88 -6.37 -4.51
C ASN A 419 -3.18 -4.91 -4.87
N VAL A 420 -4.35 -4.61 -5.44
CA VAL A 420 -4.65 -3.24 -5.93
C VAL A 420 -5.08 -2.33 -4.77
N PHE A 421 -6.14 -2.73 -4.07
CA PHE A 421 -6.74 -2.08 -2.90
C PHE A 421 -6.82 -3.05 -1.71
N PRO A 422 -5.67 -3.43 -1.12
CA PRO A 422 -5.64 -4.25 0.09
C PRO A 422 -6.23 -3.53 1.31
N GLU A 423 -6.48 -2.22 1.22
CA GLU A 423 -7.15 -1.43 2.26
C GLU A 423 -8.57 -1.01 1.82
N ALA A 424 -9.19 -1.74 0.89
CA ALA A 424 -10.60 -1.53 0.54
C ALA A 424 -11.50 -1.83 1.75
N GLU A 425 -12.48 -0.96 2.00
CA GLU A 425 -13.39 -1.06 3.15
C GLU A 425 -14.30 -2.29 3.04
N LEU A 426 -14.67 -2.70 1.81
CA LEU A 426 -15.35 -3.96 1.53
C LEU A 426 -14.62 -4.74 0.46
N LYS A 427 -14.34 -6.02 0.74
CA LYS A 427 -13.79 -6.97 -0.23
C LYS A 427 -14.75 -8.14 -0.38
N ILE A 428 -15.24 -8.35 -1.59
CA ILE A 428 -16.08 -9.47 -1.97
C ILE A 428 -15.30 -10.39 -2.89
N PHE A 429 -15.37 -11.69 -2.64
CA PHE A 429 -14.85 -12.71 -3.54
C PHE A 429 -16.02 -13.54 -4.09
N LEU A 430 -16.42 -13.25 -5.33
CA LEU A 430 -17.49 -13.97 -6.01
C LEU A 430 -16.99 -15.32 -6.51
N THR A 431 -17.72 -16.38 -6.21
CA THR A 431 -17.47 -17.74 -6.69
C THR A 431 -18.67 -18.29 -7.44
N ALA A 432 -18.42 -19.27 -8.31
CA ALA A 432 -19.42 -20.11 -8.98
C ALA A 432 -18.71 -21.32 -9.58
N THR A 433 -19.41 -22.43 -9.68
CA THR A 433 -18.91 -23.64 -10.35
C THR A 433 -18.52 -23.36 -11.81
N PRO A 434 -17.45 -23.98 -12.36
CA PRO A 434 -17.11 -23.87 -13.78
C PRO A 434 -18.29 -24.15 -14.71
N GLU A 435 -19.12 -25.15 -14.38
CA GLU A 435 -20.29 -25.57 -15.15
C GLU A 435 -21.37 -24.48 -15.18
N GLU A 436 -21.67 -23.85 -14.04
CA GLU A 436 -22.66 -22.76 -13.99
C GLU A 436 -22.17 -21.54 -14.77
N ARG A 437 -20.87 -21.23 -14.69
CA ARG A 437 -20.26 -20.14 -15.46
C ARG A 437 -20.26 -20.43 -16.96
N ALA A 438 -20.00 -21.68 -17.36
CA ALA A 438 -20.11 -22.13 -18.74
C ALA A 438 -21.54 -22.03 -19.25
N ARG A 439 -22.54 -22.41 -18.43
CA ARG A 439 -23.97 -22.31 -18.77
C ARG A 439 -24.39 -20.86 -19.02
N ARG A 440 -24.00 -19.93 -18.15
CA ARG A 440 -24.25 -18.50 -18.32
C ARG A 440 -23.63 -17.97 -19.62
N ARG A 441 -22.37 -18.35 -19.87
CA ARG A 441 -21.65 -17.93 -21.08
C ARG A 441 -22.27 -18.47 -22.36
N LEU A 442 -22.74 -19.72 -22.35
CA LEU A 442 -23.44 -20.31 -23.49
C LEU A 442 -24.71 -19.52 -23.82
N LYS A 443 -25.51 -19.19 -22.80
CA LYS A 443 -26.72 -18.38 -22.96
C LYS A 443 -26.41 -16.98 -23.55
N ASP A 444 -25.33 -16.34 -23.10
CA ASP A 444 -24.89 -15.05 -23.66
C ASP A 444 -24.49 -15.17 -25.15
N LEU A 445 -23.80 -16.26 -25.52
CA LEU A 445 -23.38 -16.52 -26.89
C LEU A 445 -24.57 -16.82 -27.81
N GLU A 446 -25.53 -17.63 -27.33
CA GLU A 446 -26.79 -17.91 -28.03
C GLU A 446 -27.58 -16.62 -28.28
N ALA A 447 -27.68 -15.74 -27.27
CA ALA A 447 -28.33 -14.44 -27.41
C ALA A 447 -27.63 -13.50 -28.43
N GLN A 448 -26.34 -13.71 -28.67
CA GLN A 448 -25.53 -12.97 -29.67
C GLN A 448 -25.48 -13.65 -31.04
N GLY A 449 -26.22 -14.76 -31.24
CA GLY A 449 -26.24 -15.51 -32.50
C GLY A 449 -25.01 -16.38 -32.76
N ASN A 450 -24.17 -16.62 -31.74
CA ASN A 450 -22.94 -17.44 -31.83
C ASN A 450 -23.15 -18.82 -31.18
N GLY A 451 -23.84 -19.74 -31.86
CA GLY A 451 -24.27 -21.04 -31.29
C GLY A 451 -23.39 -22.27 -31.59
N GLY A 452 -22.06 -22.14 -31.65
CA GLY A 452 -21.18 -23.20 -32.17
C GLY A 452 -20.40 -24.03 -31.13
N ILE A 453 -20.44 -23.70 -29.84
CA ILE A 453 -19.57 -24.29 -28.82
C ILE A 453 -20.41 -25.08 -27.81
N SER A 454 -19.98 -26.29 -27.45
CA SER A 454 -20.67 -27.12 -26.46
C SER A 454 -20.43 -26.64 -25.03
N LEU A 455 -21.33 -26.99 -24.10
CA LEU A 455 -21.17 -26.70 -22.68
C LEU A 455 -19.87 -27.31 -22.11
N ALA A 456 -19.48 -28.50 -22.56
CA ALA A 456 -18.28 -29.20 -22.11
C ALA A 456 -17.00 -28.46 -22.54
N GLU A 457 -16.95 -28.00 -23.80
CA GLU A 457 -15.81 -27.21 -24.32
C GLU A 457 -15.68 -25.87 -23.59
N LEU A 458 -16.79 -25.15 -23.38
CA LEU A 458 -16.80 -23.90 -22.59
C LEU A 458 -16.32 -24.12 -21.16
N THR A 459 -16.70 -25.23 -20.54
CA THR A 459 -16.27 -25.57 -19.17
C THR A 459 -14.75 -25.76 -19.12
N GLN A 460 -14.18 -26.54 -20.05
CA GLN A 460 -12.73 -26.74 -20.13
C GLN A 460 -11.95 -25.44 -20.41
N GLU A 461 -12.46 -24.57 -21.27
CA GLU A 461 -11.85 -23.26 -21.54
C GLU A 461 -11.82 -22.38 -20.28
N ILE A 462 -12.91 -22.38 -19.52
CA ILE A 462 -13.04 -21.64 -18.27
C ILE A 462 -12.07 -22.19 -17.22
N GLU A 463 -12.00 -23.51 -17.04
CA GLU A 463 -11.08 -24.16 -16.09
C GLU A 463 -9.62 -23.88 -16.43
N LYS A 464 -9.23 -24.01 -17.70
CA LYS A 464 -7.88 -23.68 -18.18
C LYS A 464 -7.53 -22.23 -17.85
N ARG A 465 -8.47 -21.31 -18.05
CA ARG A 465 -8.27 -19.89 -17.75
C ARG A 465 -8.11 -19.65 -16.25
N ASP A 466 -8.95 -20.25 -15.43
CA ASP A 466 -8.85 -20.12 -13.97
C ASP A 466 -7.55 -20.71 -13.42
N TYR A 467 -7.07 -21.81 -13.99
CA TYR A 467 -5.76 -22.38 -13.68
C TYR A 467 -4.64 -21.36 -13.96
N LEU A 468 -4.64 -20.75 -15.16
CA LEU A 468 -3.65 -19.73 -15.52
C LEU A 468 -3.70 -18.50 -14.60
N ASP A 469 -4.90 -18.01 -14.29
CA ASP A 469 -5.08 -16.83 -13.44
C ASP A 469 -4.70 -17.09 -11.98
N SER A 470 -4.88 -18.32 -11.48
CA SER A 470 -4.59 -18.69 -10.09
C SER A 470 -3.14 -19.13 -9.86
N ASN A 471 -2.45 -19.61 -10.90
CA ASN A 471 -1.07 -20.13 -10.82
C ASN A 471 -0.01 -19.19 -11.42
N ARG A 472 -0.37 -17.96 -11.82
CA ARG A 472 0.62 -16.97 -12.21
C ARG A 472 1.50 -16.56 -11.02
N SER A 473 2.78 -16.30 -11.28
CA SER A 473 3.74 -15.86 -10.26
C SER A 473 3.37 -14.50 -9.65
N LEU A 474 2.85 -13.57 -10.48
CA LEU A 474 2.51 -12.22 -10.06
C LEU A 474 1.01 -12.06 -9.81
N ALA A 475 0.66 -11.70 -8.56
CA ALA A 475 -0.69 -11.38 -8.12
C ALA A 475 -1.76 -12.42 -8.53
N PRO A 476 -1.62 -13.70 -8.16
CA PRO A 476 -2.56 -14.76 -8.54
C PRO A 476 -3.99 -14.46 -8.08
N LEU A 477 -4.98 -14.97 -8.82
CA LEU A 477 -6.39 -14.95 -8.42
C LEU A 477 -6.54 -15.72 -7.10
N ARG A 478 -6.72 -14.98 -6.00
CA ARG A 478 -6.88 -15.51 -4.64
C ARG A 478 -7.82 -14.63 -3.84
N LYS A 479 -8.57 -15.26 -2.94
CA LYS A 479 -9.38 -14.55 -1.95
C LYS A 479 -8.46 -13.82 -0.97
N ALA A 480 -8.68 -12.52 -0.77
CA ALA A 480 -7.99 -11.80 0.30
C ALA A 480 -8.40 -12.35 1.68
N ALA A 481 -7.52 -12.29 2.67
CA ALA A 481 -7.76 -12.91 3.98
C ALA A 481 -9.03 -12.40 4.67
N ASP A 482 -9.38 -11.13 4.44
CA ASP A 482 -10.54 -10.43 4.98
C ASP A 482 -11.69 -10.28 3.95
N ALA A 483 -11.59 -10.91 2.78
CA ALA A 483 -12.66 -10.87 1.79
C ALA A 483 -13.81 -11.83 2.16
N ILE A 484 -15.03 -11.32 2.01
CA ILE A 484 -16.26 -12.08 2.19
C ILE A 484 -16.53 -12.87 0.90
N GLU A 485 -16.60 -14.19 1.03
CA GLU A 485 -16.91 -15.06 -0.10
C GLU A 485 -18.43 -15.11 -0.34
N VAL A 486 -18.84 -14.93 -1.60
CA VAL A 486 -20.24 -15.01 -2.01
C VAL A 486 -20.34 -15.99 -3.18
N ASN A 487 -20.83 -17.20 -2.90
CA ASN A 487 -21.16 -18.15 -3.95
C ASN A 487 -22.42 -17.67 -4.70
N THR A 488 -22.29 -17.53 -6.01
CA THR A 488 -23.35 -17.06 -6.92
C THR A 488 -24.08 -18.20 -7.62
N ASP A 489 -23.74 -19.47 -7.35
CA ASP A 489 -24.50 -20.62 -7.82
C ASP A 489 -25.95 -20.51 -7.34
N HIS A 490 -26.90 -20.67 -8.26
CA HIS A 490 -28.35 -20.59 -8.00
C HIS A 490 -28.89 -19.26 -7.46
N LEU A 491 -28.05 -18.22 -7.30
CA LEU A 491 -28.51 -16.88 -6.95
C LEU A 491 -28.73 -16.04 -8.21
N SER A 492 -29.79 -15.26 -8.21
CA SER A 492 -30.01 -14.21 -9.20
C SER A 492 -29.02 -13.06 -8.98
N ILE A 493 -28.78 -12.29 -10.05
CA ILE A 493 -27.92 -11.10 -10.00
C ILE A 493 -28.44 -10.10 -8.96
N THR A 494 -29.76 -9.97 -8.82
CA THR A 494 -30.42 -9.09 -7.85
C THR A 494 -30.13 -9.52 -6.41
N GLU A 495 -30.27 -10.81 -6.08
CA GLU A 495 -30.00 -11.32 -4.74
C GLU A 495 -28.53 -11.13 -4.34
N VAL A 496 -27.60 -11.39 -5.26
CA VAL A 496 -26.16 -11.15 -5.02
C VAL A 496 -25.91 -9.66 -4.78
N THR A 497 -26.52 -8.79 -5.58
CA THR A 497 -26.38 -7.33 -5.46
C THR A 497 -26.90 -6.83 -4.12
N GLU A 498 -28.11 -7.25 -3.72
CA GLU A 498 -28.72 -6.86 -2.44
C GLU A 498 -27.91 -7.34 -1.24
N LYS A 499 -27.34 -8.54 -1.32
CA LYS A 499 -26.44 -9.06 -0.29
C LYS A 499 -25.19 -8.19 -0.12
N ILE A 500 -24.56 -7.75 -1.21
CA ILE A 500 -23.38 -6.88 -1.16
C ILE A 500 -23.74 -5.50 -0.59
N ILE A 501 -24.90 -4.95 -0.94
CA ILE A 501 -25.40 -3.67 -0.41
C ILE A 501 -25.68 -3.76 1.09
N ALA A 502 -26.26 -4.86 1.56
CA ALA A 502 -26.48 -5.08 2.99
C ALA A 502 -25.15 -5.11 3.76
N LEU A 503 -24.13 -5.80 3.21
CA LEU A 503 -22.77 -5.81 3.78
C LEU A 503 -22.14 -4.42 3.79
N TYR A 504 -22.38 -3.63 2.74
CA TYR A 504 -21.93 -2.23 2.67
C TYR A 504 -22.49 -1.38 3.82
N HIS A 505 -23.81 -1.39 4.01
CA HIS A 505 -24.45 -0.60 5.07
C HIS A 505 -24.08 -1.10 6.48
N GLN A 506 -23.99 -2.41 6.67
CA GLN A 506 -23.51 -2.99 7.93
C GLN A 506 -22.07 -2.51 8.26
N GLY A 507 -21.23 -2.36 7.23
CA GLY A 507 -19.89 -1.81 7.37
C GLY A 507 -19.85 -0.32 7.72
N GLU A 508 -20.71 0.48 7.09
CA GLU A 508 -20.86 1.90 7.43
C GLU A 508 -21.30 2.11 8.89
N GLU A 509 -22.24 1.30 9.37
CA GLU A 509 -22.72 1.32 10.76
C GLU A 509 -21.64 0.88 11.76
N ASN A 510 -20.88 -0.17 11.41
CA ASN A 510 -19.81 -0.73 12.26
C ASN A 510 -18.47 0.04 12.18
N GLN A 511 -18.49 1.29 11.69
CA GLN A 511 -17.35 2.19 11.58
C GLN A 511 -16.24 1.78 10.59
N TRP A 512 -16.55 1.60 9.30
CA TRP A 512 -15.54 1.83 8.24
C TRP A 512 -14.96 3.25 8.25
N ARG A 513 -15.54 4.16 9.03
CA ARG A 513 -14.98 5.47 9.38
C ARG A 513 -13.83 5.41 10.40
N SER A 514 -13.36 4.21 10.77
CA SER A 514 -12.32 3.99 11.78
C SER A 514 -10.94 3.54 11.30
N LEU A 515 -10.79 3.35 10.00
CA LEU A 515 -9.51 3.24 9.29
C LEU A 515 -9.24 4.56 8.55
#